data_AF-A0A1I4SHR2-F1
#
_entry.id   AF-A0A1I4SHR2-F1
#
_cell.length_a   1.000
_cell.length_b   1.000
_cell.length_c   1.000
_cell.angle_alpha   90.00
_cell.angle_beta   90.00
_cell.angle_gamma   90.00
#
_symmetry.space_group_name_H-M   'P 1'
#
loop_
_entity.id
_entity.type
_entity.pdbx_description
1 polymer ?
#
loop_
_entity_poly.entity_id
_entity_poly.type
_entity_poly.pdbx_seq_one_letter_code
_entity_poly.pdbx_strand_id
1 'polypeptide(L)'
;MPQRQSWFEGWRLLAALTLSLVLLSLWIASMRQFEVEGVRMVIRFTARSSLLLFCLAFSAAAMARLWPNAWTRWQRRNRRYLGLSFAASHATHAVAIVVFAWMDPAGFAETTSAVSYIFGGIGYGFIVAMSATSFDRTAALIGPRAWRTLHLVGGYYLWFQFMVSFGKRVPAMPLYAAFLIPLLIVMTLRMIAMARHPRGQTVAAG
;
A
#
# COMPACT_ATOMS: atom_id res chain seq x y z
N MET A 1 7.86 33.24 3.98
CA MET A 1 6.75 32.99 4.93
C MET A 1 6.96 31.60 5.54
N PRO A 2 7.05 31.45 6.87
CA PRO A 2 7.18 30.13 7.48
C PRO A 2 5.88 29.36 7.26
N GLN A 3 5.93 28.30 6.46
CA GLN A 3 4.79 27.46 6.13
C GLN A 3 4.27 26.84 7.43
N ARG A 4 3.07 27.25 7.89
CA ARG A 4 2.39 26.61 9.03
C ARG A 4 2.39 25.11 8.78
N GLN A 5 3.13 24.34 9.57
CA GLN A 5 3.20 22.89 9.44
C GLN A 5 1.82 22.30 9.79
N SER A 6 1.00 22.07 8.77
CA SER A 6 -0.31 21.42 8.95
C SER A 6 -0.12 19.97 9.38
N TRP A 7 -1.04 19.44 10.20
CA TRP A 7 -1.06 18.02 10.59
C TRP A 7 -1.23 17.07 9.39
N PHE A 8 -1.60 17.59 8.23
CA PHE A 8 -1.84 16.84 7.00
C PHE A 8 -0.63 16.77 6.07
N GLU A 9 0.57 17.12 6.51
CA GLU A 9 1.78 17.01 5.69
C GLU A 9 2.92 16.32 6.44
N GLY A 10 3.77 15.64 5.68
CA GLY A 10 5.05 15.17 6.18
C GLY A 10 4.95 14.02 7.20
N TRP A 11 5.89 14.05 8.16
CA TRP A 11 5.94 13.11 9.28
C TRP A 11 4.73 13.19 10.20
N ARG A 12 4.10 14.37 10.33
CA ARG A 12 2.87 14.53 11.14
C ARG A 12 1.71 13.76 10.54
N LEU A 13 1.56 13.79 9.21
CA LEU A 13 0.58 12.97 8.50
C LEU A 13 0.82 11.48 8.74
N LEU A 14 2.09 11.02 8.61
CA LEU A 14 2.44 9.62 8.89
C LEU A 14 2.09 9.23 10.33
N ALA A 15 2.49 10.04 11.31
CA ALA A 15 2.21 9.78 12.72
C ALA A 15 0.71 9.71 13.00
N ALA A 16 -0.08 10.66 12.47
CA ALA A 16 -1.52 10.67 12.61
C ALA A 16 -2.17 9.43 11.98
N LEU A 17 -1.82 9.09 10.74
CA LEU A 17 -2.37 7.91 10.05
C LEU A 17 -2.00 6.62 10.77
N THR A 18 -0.75 6.46 11.19
CA THR A 18 -0.30 5.26 11.93
C THR A 18 -0.99 5.15 13.29
N LEU A 19 -1.10 6.24 14.04
CA LEU A 19 -1.79 6.24 15.33
C LEU A 19 -3.28 5.90 15.16
N SER A 20 -3.96 6.51 14.18
CA SER A 20 -5.35 6.18 13.88
C SER A 20 -5.52 4.71 13.48
N LEU A 21 -4.62 4.15 12.66
CA LEU A 21 -4.66 2.74 12.28
C LEU A 21 -4.53 1.81 13.49
N VAL A 22 -3.60 2.10 14.41
CA VAL A 22 -3.40 1.30 15.63
C VAL A 22 -4.60 1.41 16.55
N LEU A 23 -5.06 2.63 16.85
CA LEU A 23 -6.20 2.86 17.74
C LEU A 23 -7.49 2.22 17.20
N LEU A 24 -7.77 2.36 15.90
CA LEU A 24 -8.92 1.73 15.28
C LEU A 24 -8.81 0.20 15.26
N SER A 25 -7.60 -0.35 15.07
CA SER A 25 -7.39 -1.80 15.14
C SER A 25 -7.64 -2.33 16.55
N LEU A 26 -7.14 -1.64 17.58
CA LEU A 26 -7.39 -1.99 18.98
C LEU A 26 -8.89 -1.89 19.33
N TRP A 27 -9.54 -0.82 18.90
CA TRP A 27 -10.98 -0.63 19.07
C TRP A 27 -11.79 -1.75 18.39
N ILE A 28 -11.44 -2.12 17.15
CA ILE A 28 -12.11 -3.20 16.41
C ILE A 28 -11.94 -4.55 17.13
N ALA A 29 -10.74 -4.84 17.62
CA ALA A 29 -10.51 -6.05 18.39
C ALA A 29 -11.29 -6.05 19.72
N SER A 30 -11.33 -4.91 20.43
CA SER A 30 -12.01 -4.80 21.72
C SER A 30 -13.54 -4.92 21.60
N MET A 31 -14.14 -4.55 20.46
CA MET A 31 -15.57 -4.80 20.21
C MET A 31 -15.94 -6.30 20.25
N ARG A 32 -14.96 -7.20 20.14
CA ARG A 32 -15.12 -8.66 20.31
C ARG A 32 -14.25 -9.20 21.44
N GLN A 33 -13.94 -8.38 22.45
CA GLN A 33 -13.15 -8.79 23.62
C GLN A 33 -11.80 -9.44 23.25
N PHE A 34 -11.21 -9.02 22.12
CA PHE A 34 -9.97 -9.59 21.57
C PHE A 34 -10.04 -11.09 21.21
N GLU A 35 -11.23 -11.63 20.96
CA GLU A 35 -11.42 -12.98 20.44
C GLU A 35 -11.02 -13.11 18.96
N VAL A 36 -10.95 -14.36 18.46
CA VAL A 36 -10.56 -14.70 17.08
C VAL A 36 -11.32 -13.89 16.04
N GLU A 37 -12.63 -13.69 16.19
CA GLU A 37 -13.41 -12.90 15.22
C GLU A 37 -13.01 -11.42 15.25
N GLY A 38 -12.65 -10.87 16.42
CA GLY A 38 -12.08 -9.53 16.54
C GLY A 38 -10.79 -9.38 15.74
N VAL A 39 -9.88 -10.36 15.86
CA VAL A 39 -8.61 -10.40 15.11
C VAL A 39 -8.87 -10.53 13.61
N ARG A 40 -9.78 -11.42 13.19
CA ARG A 40 -10.19 -11.56 11.78
C ARG A 40 -10.79 -10.25 11.22
N MET A 41 -11.52 -9.49 12.02
CA MET A 41 -12.00 -8.16 11.62
C MET A 41 -10.85 -7.15 11.45
N VAL A 42 -9.84 -7.16 12.33
CA VAL A 42 -8.64 -6.32 12.16
C VAL A 42 -7.89 -6.68 10.88
N ILE A 43 -7.75 -7.97 10.55
CA ILE A 43 -7.17 -8.43 9.28
C ILE A 43 -7.92 -7.84 8.08
N ARG A 44 -9.26 -7.90 8.08
CA ARG A 44 -10.10 -7.32 7.01
C ARG A 44 -9.96 -5.80 6.93
N PHE A 45 -9.97 -5.11 8.07
CA PHE A 45 -9.83 -3.65 8.15
C PHE A 45 -8.47 -3.21 7.58
N THR A 46 -7.39 -3.79 8.09
CA THR A 46 -6.02 -3.44 7.69
C THR A 46 -5.73 -3.79 6.23
N ALA A 47 -6.32 -4.85 5.66
CA ALA A 47 -6.21 -5.14 4.23
C ALA A 47 -6.84 -4.03 3.37
N ARG A 48 -7.99 -3.49 3.78
CA ARG A 48 -8.72 -2.43 3.05
C ARG A 48 -8.05 -1.06 3.19
N SER A 49 -7.61 -0.69 4.39
CA SER A 49 -6.87 0.56 4.61
C SER A 49 -5.52 0.54 3.89
N SER A 50 -4.84 -0.60 3.89
CA SER A 50 -3.61 -0.79 3.11
C SER A 50 -3.83 -0.62 1.62
N LEU A 51 -4.89 -1.20 1.06
CA LEU A 51 -5.26 -1.02 -0.34
C LEU A 51 -5.44 0.46 -0.67
N LEU A 52 -6.18 1.20 0.17
CA LEU A 52 -6.42 2.63 -0.01
C LEU A 52 -5.10 3.42 0.00
N LEU A 53 -4.26 3.23 1.03
CA LEU A 53 -2.98 3.92 1.18
C LEU A 53 -2.01 3.58 0.05
N PHE A 54 -1.97 2.31 -0.36
CA PHE A 54 -1.21 1.86 -1.53
C PHE A 54 -1.67 2.57 -2.80
N CYS A 55 -2.97 2.58 -3.09
CA CYS A 55 -3.52 3.26 -4.26
C CYS A 55 -3.19 4.76 -4.26
N LEU A 56 -3.28 5.43 -3.11
CA LEU A 56 -2.89 6.84 -2.96
C LEU A 56 -1.39 7.05 -3.24
N ALA A 57 -0.49 6.21 -2.73
CA ALA A 57 0.94 6.34 -2.99
C ALA A 57 1.33 5.96 -4.43
N PHE A 58 0.71 4.92 -4.98
CA PHE A 58 1.02 4.36 -6.30
C PHE A 58 0.53 5.24 -7.45
N SER A 59 -0.60 5.93 -7.28
CA SER A 59 -1.18 6.84 -8.29
C SER A 59 -0.63 8.26 -8.27
N ALA A 60 0.04 8.68 -7.18
CA ALA A 60 0.38 10.07 -6.92
C ALA A 60 1.08 10.80 -8.08
N ALA A 61 2.05 10.15 -8.74
CA ALA A 61 2.77 10.75 -9.87
C ALA A 61 1.90 10.86 -11.13
N ALA A 62 1.06 9.86 -11.41
CA ALA A 62 0.17 9.86 -12.56
C ALA A 62 -0.93 10.93 -12.40
N MET A 63 -1.55 11.00 -11.22
CA MET A 63 -2.59 11.98 -10.92
C MET A 63 -2.07 13.42 -11.02
N ALA A 64 -0.89 13.70 -10.45
CA ALA A 64 -0.28 15.03 -10.53
C ALA A 64 0.07 15.46 -11.96
N ARG A 65 0.34 14.50 -12.84
CA ARG A 65 0.62 14.75 -14.26
C ARG A 65 -0.66 15.00 -15.06
N LEU A 66 -1.68 14.17 -14.85
CA LEU A 66 -2.90 14.19 -15.65
C LEU A 66 -3.84 15.32 -15.25
N TRP A 67 -3.92 15.64 -13.95
CA TRP A 67 -4.80 16.67 -13.41
C TRP A 67 -4.09 17.47 -12.31
N PRO A 68 -3.20 18.40 -12.67
CA PRO A 68 -2.45 19.20 -11.71
C PRO A 68 -3.37 20.16 -10.94
N ASN A 69 -3.67 19.86 -9.67
CA ASN A 69 -4.46 20.69 -8.78
C ASN A 69 -3.91 20.64 -7.35
N ALA A 70 -4.53 21.34 -6.40
CA ALA A 70 -4.04 21.39 -5.01
C ALA A 70 -3.94 19.99 -4.38
N TRP A 71 -4.95 19.14 -4.62
CA TRP A 71 -5.02 17.77 -4.10
C TRP A 71 -3.93 16.86 -4.69
N THR A 72 -3.80 16.83 -6.02
CA THR A 72 -2.81 15.95 -6.67
C THR A 72 -1.37 16.39 -6.38
N ARG A 73 -1.13 17.69 -6.20
CA ARG A 73 0.15 18.21 -5.69
C ARG A 73 0.40 17.79 -4.23
N TRP A 74 -0.60 17.89 -3.35
CA TRP A 74 -0.50 17.42 -1.97
C TRP A 74 -0.19 15.92 -1.91
N GLN A 75 -0.91 15.10 -2.67
CA GLN A 75 -0.71 13.66 -2.75
C GLN A 75 0.70 13.32 -3.23
N ARG A 76 1.20 14.01 -4.27
CA ARG A 76 2.56 13.82 -4.78
C ARG A 76 3.64 14.21 -3.77
N ARG A 77 3.48 15.34 -3.06
CA ARG A 77 4.40 15.73 -1.99
C ARG A 77 4.40 14.74 -0.83
N ASN A 78 3.23 14.17 -0.51
CA ASN A 78 3.06 13.23 0.58
C ASN A 78 3.22 11.74 0.18
N ARG A 79 3.60 11.45 -1.07
CA ARG A 79 3.71 10.08 -1.59
C ARG A 79 4.54 9.16 -0.69
N ARG A 80 5.68 9.65 -0.18
CA ARG A 80 6.55 8.92 0.76
C ARG A 80 5.81 8.53 2.03
N TYR A 81 5.12 9.48 2.64
CA TYR A 81 4.41 9.29 3.91
C TYR A 81 3.20 8.38 3.73
N LEU A 82 2.44 8.53 2.63
CA LEU A 82 1.35 7.62 2.26
C LEU A 82 1.85 6.18 2.07
N GLY A 83 3.01 6.00 1.42
CA GLY A 83 3.64 4.69 1.25
C GLY A 83 4.11 4.08 2.59
N LEU A 84 4.67 4.89 3.48
CA LEU A 84 5.05 4.44 4.83
C LEU A 84 3.82 4.14 5.71
N SER A 85 2.72 4.88 5.57
CA SER A 85 1.45 4.57 6.24
C SER A 85 0.86 3.26 5.72
N PHE A 86 0.96 2.98 4.41
CA PHE A 86 0.63 1.68 3.84
C PHE A 86 1.45 0.57 4.50
N ALA A 87 2.77 0.75 4.63
CA ALA A 87 3.65 -0.21 5.28
C ALA A 87 3.29 -0.43 6.76
N ALA A 88 2.97 0.64 7.51
CA ALA A 88 2.51 0.55 8.89
C ALA A 88 1.19 -0.23 8.99
N SER A 89 0.23 0.04 8.09
CA SER A 89 -1.02 -0.72 8.04
C SER A 89 -0.80 -2.20 7.71
N HIS A 90 0.14 -2.53 6.81
CA HIS A 90 0.49 -3.92 6.50
C HIS A 90 1.29 -4.59 7.63
N ALA A 91 2.08 -3.85 8.40
CA ALA A 91 2.72 -4.39 9.59
C ALA A 91 1.66 -4.78 10.64
N THR A 92 0.67 -3.92 10.88
CA THR A 92 -0.48 -4.27 11.75
C THR A 92 -1.26 -5.46 11.20
N HIS A 93 -1.45 -5.54 9.87
CA HIS A 93 -2.04 -6.70 9.21
C HIS A 93 -1.25 -7.99 9.49
N ALA A 94 0.07 -7.95 9.37
CA ALA A 94 0.96 -9.09 9.64
C ALA A 94 0.87 -9.55 11.09
N VAL A 95 0.91 -8.61 12.04
CA VAL A 95 0.74 -8.91 13.46
C VAL A 95 -0.61 -9.59 13.70
N ALA A 96 -1.70 -9.07 13.12
CA ALA A 96 -3.02 -9.69 13.26
C ALA A 96 -3.08 -11.10 12.64
N ILE A 97 -2.40 -11.35 11.51
CA ILE A 97 -2.26 -12.69 10.94
C ILE A 97 -1.51 -13.63 11.88
N VAL A 98 -0.39 -13.19 12.48
CA VAL A 98 0.39 -13.99 13.43
C VAL A 98 -0.45 -14.31 14.67
N VAL A 99 -1.17 -13.32 15.22
CA VAL A 99 -2.08 -13.53 16.35
C VAL A 99 -3.19 -14.51 15.99
N PHE A 100 -3.80 -14.38 14.79
CA PHE A 100 -4.82 -15.31 14.34
C PHE A 100 -4.27 -16.75 14.22
N ALA A 101 -3.10 -16.92 13.62
CA ALA A 101 -2.43 -18.21 13.52
C ALA A 101 -2.13 -18.86 14.88
N TRP A 102 -1.84 -18.05 15.89
CA TRP A 102 -1.60 -18.51 17.26
C TRP A 102 -2.90 -18.86 18.00
N MET A 103 -3.95 -18.03 17.87
CA MET A 103 -5.22 -18.23 18.58
C MET A 103 -6.08 -19.35 17.99
N ASP A 104 -6.04 -19.55 16.67
CA ASP A 104 -6.84 -20.54 15.95
C ASP A 104 -6.00 -21.21 14.84
N PRO A 105 -5.07 -22.11 15.21
CA PRO A 105 -4.17 -22.75 14.24
C PRO A 105 -4.93 -23.56 13.18
N ALA A 106 -6.02 -24.23 13.56
CA ALA A 106 -6.84 -25.03 12.65
C ALA A 106 -7.54 -24.14 11.62
N GLY A 107 -8.25 -23.09 12.06
CA GLY A 107 -8.92 -22.17 11.14
C GLY A 107 -7.94 -21.36 10.28
N PHE A 108 -6.73 -21.10 10.79
CA PHE A 108 -5.67 -20.48 9.99
C PHE A 108 -5.15 -21.42 8.89
N ALA A 109 -4.95 -22.71 9.20
CA ALA A 109 -4.55 -23.71 8.22
C ALA A 109 -5.59 -23.91 7.11
N GLU A 110 -6.89 -23.88 7.44
CA GLU A 110 -7.98 -23.98 6.47
C GLU A 110 -8.05 -22.78 5.51
N THR A 111 -7.66 -21.60 5.98
CA THR A 111 -7.75 -20.34 5.21
C THR A 111 -6.46 -19.96 4.49
N THR A 112 -5.40 -20.74 4.68
CA THR A 112 -4.07 -20.46 4.12
C THR A 112 -3.62 -21.61 3.20
N SER A 113 -2.87 -21.27 2.16
CA SER A 113 -2.28 -22.23 1.24
C SER A 113 -0.79 -21.94 1.05
N ALA A 114 -0.01 -22.93 0.62
CA ALA A 114 1.41 -22.74 0.30
C ALA A 114 1.62 -21.60 -0.72
N VAL A 115 0.72 -21.49 -1.69
CA VAL A 115 0.71 -20.39 -2.68
C VAL A 115 0.50 -19.04 -1.99
N SER A 116 -0.49 -18.92 -1.10
CA SER A 116 -0.74 -17.69 -0.35
C SER A 116 0.45 -17.28 0.52
N TYR A 117 1.14 -18.26 1.15
CA TYR A 117 2.35 -18.00 1.93
C TYR A 117 3.50 -17.46 1.09
N ILE A 118 3.80 -18.11 -0.03
CA ILE A 118 4.92 -17.71 -0.89
C ILE A 118 4.65 -16.32 -1.46
N PHE A 119 3.48 -16.11 -2.08
CA PHE A 119 3.14 -14.81 -2.67
C PHE A 119 3.09 -13.71 -1.61
N GLY A 120 2.41 -13.97 -0.48
CA GLY A 120 2.32 -13.02 0.63
C GLY A 120 3.69 -12.68 1.23
N GLY A 121 4.56 -13.69 1.41
CA GLY A 121 5.91 -13.53 1.92
C GLY A 121 6.79 -12.67 1.01
N ILE A 122 6.76 -12.91 -0.31
CA ILE A 122 7.44 -12.04 -1.30
C ILE A 122 6.89 -10.61 -1.21
N GLY A 123 5.57 -10.46 -1.08
CA GLY A 123 4.93 -9.16 -0.88
C GLY A 123 5.47 -8.41 0.34
N TYR A 124 5.56 -9.08 1.49
CA TYR A 124 6.16 -8.50 2.70
C TYR A 124 7.63 -8.16 2.50
N GLY A 125 8.39 -8.98 1.77
CA GLY A 125 9.78 -8.67 1.39
C GLY A 125 9.89 -7.35 0.63
N PHE A 126 9.04 -7.14 -0.38
CA PHE A 126 8.97 -5.86 -1.09
C PHE A 126 8.57 -4.70 -0.18
N ILE A 127 7.56 -4.87 0.68
CA ILE A 127 7.10 -3.82 1.61
C ILE A 127 8.25 -3.40 2.53
N VAL A 128 8.95 -4.35 3.14
CA VAL A 128 10.10 -4.08 4.03
C VAL A 128 11.20 -3.36 3.26
N ALA A 129 11.62 -3.88 2.11
CA ALA A 129 12.69 -3.28 1.31
C ALA A 129 12.36 -1.86 0.84
N MET A 130 11.15 -1.63 0.32
CA MET A 130 10.69 -0.32 -0.12
C MET A 130 10.55 0.68 1.05
N SER A 131 10.11 0.22 2.22
CA SER A 131 9.98 1.04 3.42
C SER A 131 11.36 1.43 3.98
N ALA A 132 12.26 0.45 4.10
CA ALA A 132 13.62 0.68 4.55
C ALA A 132 14.37 1.67 3.64
N THR A 133 14.10 1.64 2.34
CA THR A 133 14.71 2.53 1.33
C THR A 133 13.88 3.79 1.05
N SER A 134 12.90 4.11 1.89
CA SER A 134 12.13 5.36 1.80
C SER A 134 12.79 6.52 2.54
N PHE A 135 13.98 6.33 3.14
CA PHE A 135 14.75 7.37 3.82
C PHE A 135 15.94 7.81 2.97
N ASP A 136 16.28 9.09 3.02
CA ASP A 136 17.25 9.69 2.09
C ASP A 136 18.62 9.01 2.18
N ARG A 137 19.06 8.68 3.41
CA ARG A 137 20.32 7.95 3.65
C ARG A 137 20.28 6.55 3.05
N THR A 138 19.23 5.77 3.32
CA THR A 138 19.13 4.37 2.85
C THR A 138 18.84 4.28 1.35
N ALA A 139 18.11 5.24 0.79
CA ALA A 139 17.93 5.38 -0.65
C ALA A 139 19.27 5.69 -1.35
N ALA A 140 20.12 6.53 -0.74
CA ALA A 140 21.45 6.82 -1.26
C ALA A 140 22.38 5.59 -1.24
N LEU A 141 22.29 4.74 -0.21
CA LEU A 141 23.12 3.53 -0.08
C LEU A 141 22.94 2.54 -1.25
N ILE A 142 21.71 2.35 -1.73
CA ILE A 142 21.44 1.44 -2.87
C ILE A 142 21.57 2.15 -4.23
N GLY A 143 21.69 3.47 -4.24
CA GLY A 143 21.78 4.28 -5.44
C GLY A 143 20.46 4.45 -6.20
N PRO A 144 20.36 5.49 -7.06
CA PRO A 144 19.10 5.90 -7.69
C PRO A 144 18.53 4.86 -8.66
N ARG A 145 19.38 4.07 -9.34
CA ARG A 145 18.93 3.04 -10.30
C ARG A 145 18.28 1.86 -9.59
N ALA A 146 18.94 1.31 -8.56
CA ALA A 146 18.40 0.20 -7.80
C ALA A 146 17.15 0.63 -7.03
N TRP A 147 17.17 1.82 -6.42
CA TRP A 147 16.00 2.40 -5.75
C TRP A 147 14.79 2.52 -6.68
N ARG A 148 14.99 3.06 -7.89
CA ARG A 148 13.91 3.19 -8.88
C ARG A 148 13.39 1.83 -9.31
N THR A 149 14.28 0.86 -9.53
CA THR A 149 13.90 -0.50 -9.96
C THR A 149 13.11 -1.20 -8.87
N LEU A 150 13.59 -1.16 -7.62
CA LEU A 150 12.91 -1.73 -6.45
C LEU A 150 11.50 -1.17 -6.29
N HIS A 151 11.35 0.16 -6.28
CA HIS A 151 10.04 0.80 -6.10
C HIS A 151 9.11 0.61 -7.29
N LEU A 152 9.64 0.41 -8.50
CA LEU A 152 8.87 0.09 -9.68
C LEU A 152 8.36 -1.35 -9.63
N VAL A 153 9.28 -2.32 -9.59
CA VAL A 153 8.95 -3.75 -9.59
C VAL A 153 8.09 -4.11 -8.38
N GLY A 154 8.50 -3.67 -7.19
CA GLY A 154 7.72 -3.88 -5.97
C GLY A 154 6.34 -3.24 -6.03
N GLY A 155 6.22 -2.03 -6.59
CA GLY A 155 4.92 -1.39 -6.79
C GLY A 155 3.97 -2.19 -7.68
N TYR A 156 4.46 -2.69 -8.83
CA TYR A 156 3.64 -3.53 -9.73
C TYR A 156 3.34 -4.91 -9.13
N TYR A 157 4.29 -5.51 -8.43
CA TYR A 157 4.08 -6.77 -7.72
C TYR A 157 2.96 -6.63 -6.67
N LEU A 158 3.03 -5.59 -5.82
CA LEU A 158 2.03 -5.34 -4.79
C LEU A 158 0.65 -5.02 -5.38
N TRP A 159 0.60 -4.26 -6.47
CA TRP A 159 -0.66 -4.04 -7.20
C TRP A 159 -1.27 -5.35 -7.67
N PHE A 160 -0.47 -6.23 -8.28
CA PHE A 160 -0.93 -7.54 -8.76
C PHE A 160 -1.38 -8.42 -7.58
N GLN A 161 -0.61 -8.44 -6.49
CA GLN A 161 -0.97 -9.18 -5.28
C GLN A 161 -2.31 -8.71 -4.71
N PHE A 162 -2.57 -7.39 -4.66
CA PHE A 162 -3.86 -6.87 -4.25
C PHE A 162 -4.99 -7.28 -5.19
N MET A 163 -4.76 -7.23 -6.51
CA MET A 163 -5.72 -7.68 -7.52
C MET A 163 -6.12 -9.14 -7.29
N VAL A 164 -5.13 -10.03 -7.10
CA VAL A 164 -5.37 -11.45 -6.83
C VAL A 164 -6.07 -11.67 -5.48
N SER A 165 -5.62 -10.99 -4.42
CA SER A 165 -6.11 -11.18 -3.05
C SER A 165 -7.58 -10.75 -2.89
N PHE A 166 -8.00 -9.67 -3.54
CA PHE A 166 -9.40 -9.25 -3.56
C PHE A 166 -10.20 -10.02 -4.62
N GLY A 167 -9.61 -10.30 -5.79
CA GLY A 167 -10.27 -10.96 -6.92
C GLY A 167 -10.70 -12.39 -6.61
N LYS A 168 -9.85 -13.19 -5.95
CA LYS A 168 -10.17 -14.57 -5.54
C LYS A 168 -11.40 -14.67 -4.62
N ARG A 169 -11.79 -13.57 -3.96
CA ARG A 169 -12.94 -13.54 -3.05
C ARG A 169 -14.25 -13.18 -3.76
N VAL A 170 -14.21 -12.67 -4.98
CA VAL A 170 -15.40 -12.21 -5.73
C VAL A 170 -16.42 -13.32 -5.97
N PRO A 171 -16.05 -14.56 -6.36
CA PRO A 171 -17.04 -15.61 -6.59
C PRO A 171 -17.86 -15.96 -5.34
N ALA A 172 -17.22 -15.95 -4.17
CA ALA A 172 -17.88 -16.22 -2.90
C ALA A 172 -18.58 -14.98 -2.31
N MET A 173 -18.06 -13.78 -2.59
CA MET A 173 -18.54 -12.51 -2.04
C MET A 173 -18.48 -11.41 -3.12
N PRO A 174 -19.51 -11.27 -3.98
CA PRO A 174 -19.48 -10.37 -5.14
C PRO A 174 -19.14 -8.91 -4.82
N LEU A 175 -19.50 -8.43 -3.63
CA LEU A 175 -19.15 -7.09 -3.14
C LEU A 175 -17.64 -6.80 -3.11
N TYR A 176 -16.78 -7.84 -3.08
CA TYR A 176 -15.33 -7.66 -3.16
C TYR A 176 -14.87 -7.06 -4.51
N ALA A 177 -15.70 -7.13 -5.56
CA ALA A 177 -15.41 -6.49 -6.85
C ALA A 177 -15.21 -4.96 -6.70
N ALA A 178 -15.86 -4.33 -5.72
CA ALA A 178 -15.68 -2.90 -5.44
C ALA A 178 -14.22 -2.54 -5.11
N PHE A 179 -13.44 -3.46 -4.53
CA PHE A 179 -12.02 -3.24 -4.22
C PHE A 179 -11.11 -3.39 -5.46
N LEU A 180 -11.59 -3.98 -6.55
CA LEU A 180 -10.86 -4.05 -7.82
C LEU A 180 -10.95 -2.74 -8.59
N ILE A 181 -12.05 -2.01 -8.45
CA ILE A 181 -12.28 -0.71 -9.10
C ILE A 181 -11.12 0.27 -8.87
N PRO A 182 -10.71 0.61 -7.62
CA PRO A 182 -9.60 1.52 -7.41
C PRO A 182 -8.28 1.00 -8.00
N LEU A 183 -8.03 -0.32 -7.97
CA LEU A 183 -6.82 -0.91 -8.57
C LEU A 183 -6.79 -0.74 -10.09
N LEU A 184 -7.92 -0.97 -10.76
CA LEU A 184 -8.06 -0.78 -12.20
C LEU A 184 -7.92 0.70 -12.56
N ILE A 185 -8.56 1.60 -11.79
CA ILE A 185 -8.43 3.05 -11.98
C ILE A 185 -6.96 3.47 -11.88
N VAL A 186 -6.26 3.14 -10.79
CA VAL A 186 -4.87 3.58 -10.62
C VAL A 186 -3.95 2.98 -11.69
N MET A 187 -4.21 1.76 -12.16
CA MET A 187 -3.45 1.17 -13.26
C MET A 187 -3.68 1.93 -14.56
N THR A 188 -4.94 2.15 -14.94
CA THR A 188 -5.32 2.91 -16.14
C THR A 188 -4.71 4.31 -16.13
N LEU A 189 -4.79 5.03 -15.00
CA LEU A 189 -4.17 6.35 -14.85
C LEU A 189 -2.66 6.31 -15.09
N ARG A 190 -1.97 5.28 -14.58
CA ARG A 190 -0.53 5.12 -14.82
C ARG A 190 -0.23 4.82 -16.28
N MET A 191 -1.01 3.95 -16.93
CA MET A 191 -0.83 3.65 -18.36
C MET A 191 -1.01 4.91 -19.23
N ILE A 192 -2.06 5.70 -18.97
CA ILE A 192 -2.29 6.97 -19.68
C ILE A 192 -1.15 7.96 -19.42
N ALA A 193 -0.72 8.12 -18.16
CA ALA A 193 0.38 9.02 -17.82
C ALA A 193 1.72 8.62 -18.47
N MET A 194 1.97 7.32 -18.62
CA MET A 194 3.14 6.79 -19.35
C MET A 194 3.03 6.99 -20.85
N ALA A 195 1.86 6.79 -21.46
CA ALA A 195 1.64 7.03 -22.88
C ALA A 195 1.76 8.51 -23.26
N ARG A 196 1.36 9.42 -22.36
CA ARG A 196 1.51 10.88 -22.53
C ARG A 196 2.95 11.37 -22.31
N HIS A 197 3.92 10.50 -22.04
CA HIS A 197 5.33 10.89 -22.09
C HIS A 197 5.75 10.95 -23.55
N PRO A 198 6.09 12.14 -24.09
CA PRO A 198 6.89 12.17 -25.29
C PRO A 198 8.15 11.39 -24.93
N ARG A 199 8.43 10.29 -25.64
CA ARG A 199 9.80 9.81 -25.77
C ARG A 199 10.54 10.99 -26.40
N GLY A 200 11.23 11.78 -25.57
CA GLY A 200 12.06 12.86 -26.06
C GLY A 200 13.13 12.29 -26.95
N GLN A 201 13.05 12.61 -28.23
CA GLN A 201 14.15 13.12 -29.05
C GLN A 201 15.54 12.59 -28.65
N THR A 202 16.00 11.53 -29.31
CA THR A 202 17.44 11.27 -29.57
C THR A 202 17.59 10.06 -30.49
N VAL A 203 17.46 10.29 -31.80
CA VAL A 203 18.28 9.77 -32.92
C VAL A 203 17.89 10.65 -34.12
N ALA A 204 18.72 11.38 -34.85
CA ALA A 204 20.08 11.88 -34.68
C ALA A 204 20.14 13.16 -35.55
N ALA A 205 20.78 14.22 -35.04
CA ALA A 205 21.53 15.13 -35.90
C ALA A 205 22.95 14.53 -35.95
N GLY A 206 23.38 14.15 -37.14
CA GLY A 206 24.63 13.45 -37.42
C GLY A 206 24.55 12.84 -38.81
#